data_AF-A0A402CBA4-F1
#
_entry.id   AF-A0A402CBA4-F1
#
_cell.length_a   1.000
_cell.length_b   1.000
_cell.length_c   1.000
_cell.angle_alpha   90.00
_cell.angle_beta   90.00
_cell.angle_gamma   90.00
#
_symmetry.space_group_name_H-M   'P 1'
#
loop_
_entity.id
_entity.type
_entity.pdbx_description
1 polymer ?
#
loop_
_entity_poly.entity_id
_entity_poly.type
_entity_poly.pdbx_seq_one_letter_code
_entity_poly.pdbx_strand_id
1 'polypeptide(L)'
;MVSWGAFTLTFAVVRALTHWIRGGHGPSGGGLSLHGRHFHHYNLGLVALAGVGAVAVRGTEKQRRHPTVPISYGVGTALIVDELALLLDLQDVYWAKEGRTSVDAAVVIIGLGGLMAAGFEFWPAARRALREST
;
A
#
# COMPACT_ATOMS: atom_id res chain seq x y z
N MET A 1 -8.51 3.85 8.88
CA MET A 1 -9.41 3.04 8.04
C MET A 1 -9.31 3.39 6.57
N VAL A 2 -9.49 4.65 6.18
CA VAL A 2 -9.37 5.07 4.75
C VAL A 2 -8.02 4.70 4.14
N SER A 3 -6.90 5.01 4.82
CA SER A 3 -5.56 4.67 4.32
C SER A 3 -5.31 3.17 4.20
N TRP A 4 -5.76 2.39 5.17
CA TRP A 4 -5.67 0.93 5.14
C TRP A 4 -6.51 0.34 4.01
N GLY A 5 -7.75 0.80 3.82
CA GLY A 5 -8.61 0.35 2.72
C GLY A 5 -8.02 0.69 1.35
N ALA A 6 -7.50 1.91 1.20
CA ALA A 6 -6.80 2.35 0.00
C ALA A 6 -5.55 1.49 -0.27
N PHE A 7 -4.74 1.23 0.76
CA PHE A 7 -3.58 0.35 0.65
C PHE A 7 -3.97 -1.05 0.15
N THR A 8 -4.93 -1.70 0.82
CA THR A 8 -5.36 -3.07 0.51
C THR A 8 -5.90 -3.17 -0.91
N LEU A 9 -6.76 -2.23 -1.31
CA LEU A 9 -7.33 -2.20 -2.65
C LEU A 9 -6.25 -1.96 -3.72
N THR A 10 -5.38 -0.96 -3.52
CA THR A 10 -4.32 -0.65 -4.48
C THR A 10 -3.36 -1.83 -4.63
N PHE A 11 -2.93 -2.44 -3.54
CA PHE A 11 -2.03 -3.61 -3.59
C PHE A 11 -2.67 -4.76 -4.37
N ALA A 12 -3.93 -5.09 -4.07
CA ALA A 12 -4.64 -6.16 -4.76
C ALA A 12 -4.79 -5.88 -6.27
N VAL A 13 -5.16 -4.64 -6.63
CA VAL A 13 -5.33 -4.22 -8.02
C VAL A 13 -4.01 -4.29 -8.79
N VAL A 14 -2.93 -3.72 -8.24
CA VAL A 14 -1.61 -3.72 -8.89
C VAL A 14 -1.10 -5.14 -9.06
N ARG A 15 -1.24 -5.99 -8.04
CA ARG A 15 -0.83 -7.40 -8.12
C ARG A 15 -1.63 -8.16 -9.18
N ALA A 16 -2.95 -7.98 -9.21
CA ALA A 16 -3.81 -8.57 -10.22
C ALA A 16 -3.43 -8.10 -11.63
N LEU A 17 -3.15 -6.82 -11.81
CA LEU A 17 -2.71 -6.25 -13.08
C LEU A 17 -1.37 -6.85 -13.53
N THR A 18 -0.39 -6.99 -12.62
CA THR A 18 0.90 -7.63 -12.94
C THR A 18 0.73 -9.08 -13.37
N HIS A 19 -0.15 -9.85 -12.72
CA HIS A 19 -0.47 -11.21 -13.13
C HIS A 19 -1.17 -11.26 -14.50
N TRP A 20 -2.09 -10.33 -14.76
CA TRP A 20 -2.80 -10.24 -16.04
C TRP A 20 -1.87 -9.89 -17.21
N ILE A 21 -0.96 -8.92 -17.01
CA ILE A 21 0.07 -8.54 -17.99
C ILE A 21 1.03 -9.72 -18.23
N ARG A 22 1.50 -10.40 -17.16
CA ARG A 22 2.32 -11.62 -17.28
C ARG A 22 1.63 -12.75 -18.03
N GLY A 23 0.30 -12.81 -17.97
CA GLY A 23 -0.51 -13.73 -18.75
C GLY A 23 -0.65 -13.38 -20.23
N GLY A 24 0.05 -12.36 -20.73
CA GLY A 24 0.08 -11.98 -22.15
C GLY A 24 -1.03 -11.03 -22.59
N HIS A 25 -1.82 -10.49 -21.67
CA HIS A 25 -2.98 -9.65 -22.01
C HIS A 25 -2.68 -8.13 -22.02
N GLY A 26 -1.43 -7.73 -21.80
CA GLY A 26 -1.00 -6.33 -21.72
C GLY A 26 0.02 -5.90 -22.77
N PRO A 27 0.42 -4.61 -22.78
CA PRO A 27 1.46 -4.11 -23.68
C PRO A 27 2.76 -4.91 -23.50
N SER A 28 3.37 -5.32 -24.62
CA SER A 28 4.55 -6.18 -24.65
C SER A 28 5.75 -5.65 -23.85
N GLY A 29 5.79 -4.34 -23.61
CA GLY A 29 6.83 -3.68 -22.82
C GLY A 29 6.67 -3.78 -21.30
N GLY A 30 5.52 -4.18 -20.74
CA GLY A 30 5.36 -4.38 -19.29
C GLY A 30 5.62 -3.13 -18.44
N GLY A 31 4.73 -2.13 -18.52
CA GLY A 31 4.72 -0.98 -17.60
C GLY A 31 5.12 0.36 -18.22
N LEU A 32 5.57 1.29 -17.37
CA LEU A 32 5.96 2.65 -17.74
C LEU A 32 7.46 2.69 -18.07
N SER A 33 7.82 3.19 -19.25
CA SER A 33 9.22 3.42 -19.64
C SER A 33 9.42 4.87 -20.04
N LEU A 34 10.44 5.50 -19.48
CA LEU A 34 10.83 6.89 -19.75
C LEU A 34 12.27 6.92 -20.24
N HIS A 35 12.51 7.47 -21.44
CA HIS A 35 13.83 7.57 -22.06
C HIS A 35 14.61 6.24 -22.11
N GLY A 36 13.91 5.12 -22.38
CA GLY A 36 14.53 3.78 -22.45
C GLY A 36 14.83 3.14 -21.09
N ARG A 37 14.49 3.80 -19.96
CA ARG A 37 14.59 3.22 -18.61
C ARG A 37 13.21 2.81 -18.10
N HIS A 38 13.12 1.60 -17.57
CA HIS A 38 11.92 1.12 -16.90
C HIS A 38 11.70 1.92 -15.61
N PHE A 39 10.51 2.49 -15.50
CA PHE A 39 10.09 3.24 -14.34
C PHE A 39 9.22 2.35 -13.46
N HIS A 40 9.85 1.86 -12.41
CA HIS A 40 9.19 1.07 -11.38
C HIS A 40 8.10 1.89 -10.69
N HIS A 41 6.96 1.25 -10.40
CA HIS A 41 5.81 1.98 -9.87
C HIS A 41 5.98 2.37 -8.39
N TYR A 42 6.96 1.79 -7.68
CA TYR A 42 7.36 2.27 -6.35
C TYR A 42 7.79 3.74 -6.37
N ASN A 43 8.34 4.24 -7.49
CA ASN A 43 8.74 5.65 -7.63
C ASN A 43 7.55 6.60 -7.52
N LEU A 44 6.39 6.21 -8.07
CA LEU A 44 5.15 6.97 -7.91
C LEU A 44 4.69 6.95 -6.45
N GLY A 45 4.87 5.80 -5.78
CA GLY A 45 4.62 5.69 -4.35
C GLY A 45 5.51 6.61 -3.52
N LEU A 46 6.80 6.68 -3.84
CA LEU A 46 7.76 7.57 -3.18
C LEU A 46 7.36 9.05 -3.33
N VAL A 47 7.01 9.48 -4.55
CA VAL A 47 6.55 10.85 -4.80
C VAL A 47 5.26 11.16 -4.03
N ALA A 48 4.31 10.22 -3.99
CA ALA A 48 3.07 10.36 -3.24
C ALA A 48 3.34 10.52 -1.74
N LEU A 49 4.21 9.68 -1.16
CA LEU A 49 4.56 9.76 0.26
C LEU A 49 5.36 11.02 0.60
N ALA A 50 6.26 11.47 -0.28
CA ALA A 50 6.95 12.74 -0.12
C ALA A 50 5.97 13.92 -0.09
N GLY A 51 4.96 13.92 -0.97
CA GLY A 51 3.89 14.91 -0.98
C GLY A 51 3.04 14.89 0.30
N VAL A 52 2.66 13.70 0.77
CA VAL A 52 1.97 13.53 2.05
C VAL A 52 2.82 14.05 3.22
N GLY A 53 4.13 13.74 3.22
CA GLY A 53 5.07 14.24 4.22
C GLY A 53 5.18 15.76 4.21
N ALA A 54 5.24 16.39 3.04
CA ALA A 54 5.24 17.84 2.92
C ALA A 54 3.97 18.47 3.51
N VAL A 55 2.80 17.89 3.23
CA VAL A 55 1.52 18.32 3.84
C VAL A 55 1.51 18.10 5.35
N ALA A 56 2.10 17.01 5.85
CA ALA A 56 2.19 16.77 7.28
C ALA A 56 3.04 17.83 7.99
N VAL A 57 4.22 18.14 7.45
CA VAL A 57 5.20 19.06 8.06
C VAL A 57 4.79 20.52 7.94
N ARG A 58 4.29 20.96 6.78
CA ARG A 58 4.03 22.38 6.48
C ARG A 58 2.59 22.71 6.11
N GLY A 59 1.70 21.72 5.98
CA GLY A 59 0.32 21.96 5.60
C GLY A 59 -0.46 22.74 6.66
N THR A 60 -1.57 23.32 6.26
CA THR A 60 -2.61 23.84 7.17
C THR A 60 -3.42 22.70 7.76
N GLU A 61 -4.17 22.95 8.84
CA GLU A 61 -5.11 21.96 9.40
C GLU A 61 -6.13 21.47 8.37
N LYS A 62 -6.63 22.39 7.51
CA LYS A 62 -7.55 22.03 6.42
C LYS A 62 -6.91 21.05 5.43
N GLN A 63 -5.65 21.29 5.06
CA GLN A 63 -4.92 20.40 4.14
C GLN A 63 -4.62 19.04 4.77
N ARG A 64 -4.16 19.03 6.04
CA ARG A 64 -3.88 17.78 6.77
C ARG A 64 -5.13 16.89 6.92
N ARG A 65 -6.29 17.50 7.14
CA ARG A 65 -7.57 16.78 7.31
C ARG A 65 -8.26 16.43 5.98
N HIS A 66 -7.70 16.85 4.85
CA HIS A 66 -8.31 16.59 3.56
C HIS A 66 -8.32 15.08 3.26
N PRO A 67 -9.43 14.50 2.76
CA PRO A 67 -9.55 13.05 2.53
C PRO A 67 -8.48 12.46 1.59
N THR A 68 -7.90 13.29 0.73
CA THR A 68 -6.82 12.86 -0.17
C THR A 68 -5.55 12.46 0.59
N VAL A 69 -5.27 13.04 1.76
CA VAL A 69 -4.06 12.72 2.53
C VAL A 69 -3.99 11.24 2.91
N PRO A 70 -4.99 10.66 3.62
CA PRO A 70 -4.96 9.23 3.94
C PRO A 70 -5.08 8.33 2.70
N ILE A 71 -5.80 8.75 1.65
CA ILE A 71 -5.90 7.98 0.40
C ILE A 71 -4.52 7.89 -0.28
N SER A 72 -3.89 9.04 -0.54
CA SER A 72 -2.56 9.11 -1.17
C SER A 72 -1.50 8.40 -0.34
N TYR A 73 -1.59 8.47 0.99
CA TYR A 73 -0.71 7.70 1.88
C TYR A 73 -0.87 6.18 1.67
N GLY A 74 -2.11 5.69 1.69
CA GLY A 74 -2.40 4.26 1.48
C GLY A 74 -1.95 3.76 0.11
N VAL A 75 -2.32 4.49 -0.95
CA VAL A 75 -1.91 4.21 -2.34
C VAL A 75 -0.39 4.21 -2.45
N GLY A 76 0.29 5.25 -1.97
CA GLY A 76 1.74 5.37 -2.10
C GLY A 76 2.49 4.27 -1.37
N THR A 77 2.01 3.90 -0.17
CA THR A 77 2.55 2.78 0.60
C THR A 77 2.36 1.45 -0.13
N ALA A 78 1.20 1.21 -0.75
CA ALA A 78 0.93 -0.02 -1.49
C ALA A 78 1.86 -0.19 -2.68
N LEU A 79 2.10 0.87 -3.44
CA LEU A 79 3.01 0.84 -4.60
C LEU A 79 4.46 0.55 -4.20
N ILE A 80 4.89 1.01 -3.02
CA ILE A 80 6.23 0.69 -2.50
C ILE A 80 6.30 -0.75 -2.02
N VAL A 81 5.29 -1.21 -1.27
CA VAL A 81 5.25 -2.57 -0.73
C VAL A 81 5.15 -3.62 -1.84
N ASP A 82 4.47 -3.32 -2.95
CA ASP A 82 4.35 -4.24 -4.08
C ASP A 82 5.72 -4.65 -4.66
N GLU A 83 6.65 -3.69 -4.72
CA GLU A 83 8.03 -3.91 -5.16
C GLU A 83 9.04 -4.05 -4.00
N LEU A 84 8.58 -4.31 -2.77
CA LEU A 84 9.46 -4.41 -1.60
C LEU A 84 10.57 -5.44 -1.79
N ALA A 85 10.27 -6.57 -2.45
CA ALA A 85 11.29 -7.57 -2.75
C ALA A 85 12.44 -7.01 -3.61
N LEU A 86 12.12 -6.21 -4.63
CA LEU A 86 13.11 -5.55 -5.48
C LEU A 86 13.89 -4.47 -4.72
N LEU A 87 13.25 -3.79 -3.76
CA LEU A 87 13.92 -2.80 -2.91
C LEU A 87 14.90 -3.43 -1.92
N LEU A 88 14.63 -4.66 -1.47
CA LEU A 88 15.49 -5.41 -0.56
C LEU A 88 16.64 -6.11 -1.28
N ASP A 89 16.38 -6.63 -2.48
CA ASP A 89 17.36 -7.35 -3.27
C ASP A 89 17.49 -6.70 -4.66
N LEU A 90 18.36 -5.69 -4.74
CA LEU A 90 18.55 -4.86 -5.94
C LEU A 90 19.28 -5.60 -7.09
N GLN A 91 19.71 -6.86 -6.87
CA GLN A 91 20.42 -7.70 -7.85
C GLN A 91 19.57 -8.91 -8.22
N ASP A 92 18.84 -8.79 -9.33
CA ASP A 92 17.95 -9.80 -9.94
C ASP A 92 18.73 -11.01 -10.54
N VAL A 93 19.56 -11.66 -9.70
CA VAL A 93 20.33 -12.88 -9.99
C VAL A 93 20.71 -13.48 -8.63
N TYR A 94 20.04 -14.50 -8.12
CA TYR A 94 20.28 -15.82 -8.69
C TYR A 94 19.14 -16.84 -8.55
N TRP A 95 18.04 -16.67 -7.78
CA TRP A 95 16.98 -17.72 -7.75
C TRP A 95 15.53 -17.26 -7.43
N ALA A 96 14.85 -16.73 -8.46
CA ALA A 96 13.50 -17.11 -8.91
C ALA A 96 12.26 -17.17 -7.98
N LYS A 97 12.23 -16.55 -6.78
CA LYS A 97 10.98 -16.49 -5.95
C LYS A 97 10.65 -15.15 -5.28
N GLU A 98 11.09 -14.03 -5.84
CA GLU A 98 10.98 -12.71 -5.19
C GLU A 98 9.58 -12.08 -5.14
N GLY A 99 8.57 -12.61 -5.85
CA GLY A 99 7.20 -12.13 -5.68
C GLY A 99 6.60 -12.39 -4.28
N ARG A 100 7.16 -13.34 -3.51
CA ARG A 100 6.58 -13.79 -2.24
C ARG A 100 6.82 -12.81 -1.10
N THR A 101 8.01 -12.21 -1.00
CA THR A 101 8.36 -11.29 0.10
C THR A 101 7.42 -10.08 0.15
N SER A 102 7.12 -9.47 -1.00
CA SER A 102 6.14 -8.37 -1.09
C SER A 102 4.74 -8.80 -0.66
N VAL A 103 4.33 -10.03 -1.00
CA VAL A 103 3.02 -10.58 -0.61
C VAL A 103 2.98 -10.86 0.88
N ASP A 104 4.02 -11.46 1.46
CA ASP A 104 4.10 -11.73 2.89
C ASP A 104 4.02 -10.43 3.70
N ALA A 105 4.78 -9.40 3.29
CA ALA A 105 4.72 -8.07 3.89
C ALA A 105 3.33 -7.45 3.80
N ALA A 106 2.69 -7.52 2.63
CA ALA A 106 1.34 -7.01 2.44
C ALA A 106 0.30 -7.75 3.28
N VAL A 107 0.36 -9.08 3.36
CA VAL A 107 -0.55 -9.89 4.19
C VAL A 107 -0.41 -9.51 5.67
N VAL A 108 0.81 -9.31 6.17
CA VAL A 108 1.05 -8.84 7.53
C VAL A 108 0.43 -7.46 7.75
N ILE A 109 0.67 -6.50 6.84
CA ILE A 109 0.12 -5.14 6.94
C ILE A 109 -1.42 -5.17 6.91
N ILE A 110 -2.01 -5.95 5.99
CA ILE A 110 -3.47 -6.09 5.86
C ILE A 110 -4.04 -6.70 7.12
N GLY A 111 -3.46 -7.80 7.61
CA GLY A 111 -3.91 -8.53 8.80
C GLY A 111 -3.85 -7.68 10.06
N LEU A 112 -2.72 -7.02 10.32
CA LEU A 112 -2.56 -6.12 11.46
C LEU A 112 -3.52 -4.92 11.36
N GLY A 113 -3.63 -4.30 10.18
CA GLY A 113 -4.54 -3.18 9.97
C GLY A 113 -6.01 -3.57 10.14
N GLY A 114 -6.40 -4.76 9.66
CA GLY A 114 -7.75 -5.32 9.84
C GLY A 114 -8.05 -5.66 11.30
N LEU A 115 -7.09 -6.25 12.02
CA LEU A 115 -7.23 -6.51 13.45
C LEU A 115 -7.39 -5.22 14.24
N MET A 116 -6.60 -4.18 13.93
CA MET A 116 -6.75 -2.86 14.55
C MET A 116 -8.13 -2.26 14.23
N ALA A 117 -8.59 -2.35 12.98
CA ALA A 117 -9.91 -1.87 12.57
C ALA A 117 -11.04 -2.53 13.37
N ALA A 118 -11.05 -3.86 13.44
CA ALA A 118 -12.02 -4.62 14.21
C ALA A 118 -11.92 -4.31 15.72
N GLY A 119 -10.70 -4.18 16.24
CA GLY A 119 -10.44 -3.88 17.65
C GLY A 119 -10.97 -2.50 18.09
N PHE A 120 -10.92 -1.49 17.21
CA PHE A 120 -11.46 -0.16 17.49
C PHE A 120 -12.96 -0.16 17.74
N GLU A 121 -13.72 -1.05 17.11
CA GLU A 121 -15.17 -1.18 17.32
C GLU A 121 -15.50 -2.15 18.46
N PHE A 122 -14.75 -3.25 18.54
CA PHE A 122 -14.96 -4.30 19.52
C PHE A 122 -14.75 -3.84 20.96
N TRP A 123 -13.64 -3.14 21.27
CA TRP A 123 -13.34 -2.78 22.66
C TRP A 123 -14.30 -1.77 23.29
N PRO A 124 -14.71 -0.69 22.59
CA PRO A 124 -15.75 0.19 23.09
C PRO A 124 -17.11 -0.51 23.25
N ALA A 125 -17.46 -1.46 22.38
CA ALA A 125 -18.69 -2.23 22.49
C ALA A 125 -18.67 -3.18 23.70
N ALA A 126 -17.60 -3.96 23.86
CA ALA A 126 -17.41 -4.86 24.99
C ALA A 126 -17.40 -4.11 26.33
N ARG A 127 -16.75 -2.93 26.40
CA ARG A 127 -16.78 -2.07 27.60
C ARG A 127 -18.17 -1.57 27.95
N ARG A 128 -19.03 -1.28 26.96
CA ARG A 128 -20.42 -0.88 27.20
C ARG A 128 -21.23 -2.06 27.74
N ALA A 129 -21.15 -3.22 27.09
CA ALA A 129 -21.84 -4.44 27.51
C ALA A 129 -21.50 -4.84 28.97
N LEU A 130 -20.22 -4.74 29.37
CA LEU A 130 -19.79 -5.07 30.73
C LEU A 130 -20.25 -4.06 31.80
N ARG A 131 -20.50 -2.80 31.42
CA ARG A 131 -20.99 -1.75 32.33
C ARG A 131 -22.50 -1.76 32.51
N GLU A 132 -23.24 -2.23 31.50
CA GLU A 132 -24.70 -2.36 31.57
C GLU A 132 -25.13 -3.61 32.35
N SER A 133 -24.22 -4.57 32.55
CA SER A 133 -24.44 -5.80 33.32
C SER A 133 -24.12 -5.69 34.82
N THR A 134 -23.68 -4.52 35.30
CA THR A 134 -23.35 -4.23 36.71
C THR A 134 -24.23 -3.12 37.24
#